data_AF-A0A9E5B077-F1
#
_entry.id   AF-A0A9E5B077-F1
#
_cell.length_a   1.000
_cell.length_b   1.000
_cell.length_c   1.000
_cell.angle_alpha   90.00
_cell.angle_beta   90.00
_cell.angle_gamma   90.00
#
_symmetry.space_group_name_H-M   'P 1'
#
loop_
_entity.id
_entity.type
_entity.pdbx_description
1 polymer ?
#
loop_
_entity_poly.entity_id
_entity_poly.type
_entity_poly.pdbx_seq_one_letter_code
_entity_poly.pdbx_strand_id
1 'polypeptide(L)'
;MPNVSREVRPSQKPSHVLNEHASLEPVPAGWSLLPPGDAALSRRVKTDGPSWTMIELKGRKRFSHGIWAPTDRIAALRAELETERADPAYARRLNAGRQRRAVAEADYVEDFRAAVLTFLAFHPRYTTDAQLLADLIAAQATPVGGGTVARTERIPIEDRAEAATIAWLRHQTTGYDQMRIPLVKGRRREVRRLLAQRSHELLRHYRKGQPPEPAHCPLQAALLRARPPSPTPAPVPAQGVLL
;
A
#
# COMPACT_ATOMS: atom_id res chain seq x y z
N MET A 1 -21.05 37.80 4.48
CA MET A 1 -20.42 36.56 3.96
C MET A 1 -20.10 35.67 5.16
N PRO A 2 -20.10 34.33 5.03
CA PRO A 2 -19.69 33.47 6.13
C PRO A 2 -18.20 33.69 6.42
N ASN A 3 -17.86 33.89 7.69
CA ASN A 3 -16.48 34.17 8.12
C ASN A 3 -15.74 32.92 8.58
N VAL A 4 -16.38 31.74 8.54
CA VAL A 4 -15.85 30.51 9.12
C VAL A 4 -15.98 29.35 8.14
N SER A 5 -14.92 28.55 8.05
CA SER A 5 -14.94 27.29 7.33
C SER A 5 -15.66 26.21 8.14
N ARG A 6 -16.59 25.49 7.53
CA ARG A 6 -17.36 24.43 8.20
C ARG A 6 -17.66 23.25 7.29
N GLU A 7 -18.11 22.16 7.89
CA GLU A 7 -18.65 21.02 7.17
C GLU A 7 -20.16 21.13 7.07
N VAL A 8 -20.70 20.77 5.91
CA VAL A 8 -22.14 20.78 5.64
C VAL A 8 -22.52 19.47 4.96
N ARG A 9 -23.80 19.10 5.02
CA ARG A 9 -24.33 17.91 4.35
C ARG A 9 -25.06 18.28 3.06
N PRO A 10 -25.07 17.38 2.05
CA PRO A 10 -25.82 17.63 0.83
C PRO A 10 -27.31 17.75 1.11
N SER A 11 -28.00 18.56 0.31
CA SER A 11 -29.46 18.66 0.31
C SER A 11 -29.99 18.40 -1.10
N GLN A 12 -31.26 18.02 -1.22
CA GLN A 12 -31.91 17.83 -2.53
C GLN A 12 -32.21 19.15 -3.24
N LYS A 13 -32.26 20.26 -2.49
CA LYS A 13 -32.55 21.58 -3.03
C LYS A 13 -31.28 22.18 -3.62
N PRO A 14 -31.28 22.63 -4.90
CA PRO A 14 -30.13 23.27 -5.51
C PRO A 14 -29.64 24.48 -4.68
N SER A 15 -28.32 24.64 -4.61
CA SER A 15 -27.68 25.75 -3.88
C SER A 15 -28.10 25.86 -2.41
N HIS A 16 -28.49 24.74 -1.78
CA HIS A 16 -28.75 24.66 -0.36
C HIS A 16 -28.00 23.47 0.24
N VAL A 17 -27.67 23.61 1.52
CA VAL A 17 -26.96 22.59 2.29
C VAL A 17 -27.66 22.38 3.62
N LEU A 18 -27.45 21.23 4.23
CA LEU A 18 -27.87 20.97 5.61
C LEU A 18 -26.73 21.32 6.55
N ASN A 19 -26.98 22.22 7.49
CA ASN A 19 -25.99 22.63 8.48
C ASN A 19 -25.82 21.58 9.60
N GLU A 20 -25.00 21.90 10.60
CA GLU A 20 -24.72 21.09 11.78
C GLU A 20 -25.98 20.73 12.59
N HIS A 21 -27.02 21.57 12.54
CA HIS A 21 -28.30 21.37 13.21
C HIS A 21 -29.34 20.65 12.33
N ALA A 22 -28.94 20.14 11.17
CA ALA A 22 -29.85 19.54 10.18
C ALA A 22 -30.88 20.52 9.60
N SER A 23 -30.65 21.83 9.74
CA SER A 23 -31.49 22.85 9.13
C SER A 23 -31.00 23.14 7.71
N LEU A 24 -31.96 23.37 6.81
CA LEU A 24 -31.68 23.75 5.43
C LEU A 24 -31.25 25.21 5.38
N GLU A 25 -30.07 25.48 4.82
CA GLU A 25 -29.50 26.81 4.69
C GLU A 25 -29.12 27.07 3.23
N PRO A 26 -29.41 28.26 2.67
CA PRO A 26 -28.94 28.62 1.35
C PRO A 26 -27.41 28.77 1.35
N VAL A 27 -26.78 28.31 0.28
CA VAL A 27 -25.37 28.62 0.01
C VAL A 27 -25.26 30.15 -0.23
N PRO A 28 -24.20 30.81 0.26
CA PRO A 28 -24.04 32.24 0.09
C PRO A 28 -24.04 32.64 -1.39
N ALA A 29 -24.62 33.80 -1.69
CA ALA A 29 -24.61 34.35 -3.03
C ALA A 29 -23.17 34.49 -3.56
N GLY A 30 -22.98 34.18 -4.84
CA GLY A 30 -21.67 34.22 -5.50
C GLY A 30 -20.76 33.02 -5.22
N TRP A 31 -21.20 32.02 -4.46
CA TRP A 31 -20.42 30.80 -4.24
C TRP A 31 -20.77 29.71 -5.25
N SER A 32 -19.77 28.93 -5.64
CA SER A 32 -19.92 27.75 -6.50
C SER A 32 -19.29 26.53 -5.86
N LEU A 33 -19.73 25.36 -6.31
CA LEU A 33 -19.23 24.08 -5.83
C LEU A 33 -17.99 23.69 -6.63
N LEU A 34 -16.83 23.67 -5.98
CA LEU A 34 -15.64 22.99 -6.50
C LEU A 34 -15.84 21.48 -6.35
N PRO A 35 -16.00 20.70 -7.45
CA PRO A 35 -16.13 19.26 -7.36
C PRO A 35 -14.84 18.60 -6.83
N PRO A 36 -14.95 17.39 -6.24
CA PRO A 36 -13.77 16.62 -5.86
C PRO A 36 -12.94 16.23 -7.09
N GLY A 37 -11.61 16.14 -6.94
CA GLY A 37 -10.70 15.65 -7.98
C GLY A 37 -9.35 16.35 -7.98
N ASP A 38 -9.35 17.68 -7.97
CA ASP A 38 -8.11 18.46 -7.90
C ASP A 38 -7.74 18.78 -6.44
N ALA A 39 -6.84 17.96 -5.89
CA ALA A 39 -6.37 18.11 -4.52
C ALA A 39 -5.56 19.41 -4.30
N ALA A 40 -4.86 19.90 -5.33
CA ALA A 40 -4.07 21.12 -5.22
C ALA A 40 -5.00 22.34 -5.14
N LEU A 41 -5.98 22.43 -6.05
CA LEU A 41 -6.98 23.49 -6.05
C LEU A 41 -7.83 23.47 -4.77
N SER A 42 -8.24 22.27 -4.33
CA SER A 42 -9.01 22.10 -3.08
C SER A 42 -8.25 22.61 -1.85
N ARG A 43 -6.93 22.38 -1.78
CA ARG A 43 -6.09 22.89 -0.68
C ARG A 43 -5.98 24.41 -0.74
N ARG A 44 -5.69 24.99 -1.92
CA ARG A 44 -5.58 26.45 -2.09
C ARG A 44 -6.86 27.16 -1.70
N VAL A 45 -8.03 26.68 -2.14
CA VAL A 45 -9.33 27.26 -1.79
C VAL A 45 -9.57 27.28 -0.27
N LYS A 46 -9.19 26.21 0.43
CA LYS A 46 -9.32 26.12 1.90
C LYS A 46 -8.33 27.01 2.65
N THR A 47 -7.14 27.21 2.10
CA THR A 47 -6.11 28.08 2.68
C THR A 47 -6.41 29.55 2.46
N ASP A 48 -6.92 29.90 1.27
CA ASP A 48 -7.18 31.29 0.85
C ASP A 48 -8.33 31.95 1.62
N GLY A 49 -9.28 31.17 2.14
CA GLY A 49 -10.27 31.72 3.06
C GLY A 49 -11.43 30.78 3.42
N PRO A 50 -12.50 31.33 4.02
CA PRO A 50 -13.66 30.57 4.44
C PRO A 50 -14.27 29.76 3.27
N SER A 51 -14.57 28.49 3.54
CA SER A 51 -15.20 27.57 2.59
C SER A 51 -16.03 26.51 3.32
N TRP A 52 -17.05 25.95 2.66
CA TRP A 52 -17.87 24.88 3.24
C TRP A 52 -17.58 23.56 2.55
N THR A 53 -17.11 22.56 3.30
CA THR A 53 -16.86 21.23 2.75
C THR A 53 -18.13 20.39 2.84
N MET A 54 -18.63 19.91 1.71
CA MET A 54 -19.85 19.10 1.67
C MET A 54 -19.50 17.62 1.87
N ILE A 55 -19.98 17.03 2.97
CA ILE A 55 -19.72 15.65 3.38
C ILE A 55 -21.02 14.86 3.56
N GLU A 56 -21.05 13.64 3.05
CA GLU A 56 -22.09 12.64 3.29
C GLU A 56 -21.49 11.45 4.07
N LEU A 57 -22.20 10.96 5.09
CA LEU A 57 -21.83 9.74 5.80
C LEU A 57 -22.59 8.56 5.19
N LYS A 58 -21.85 7.56 4.68
CA LYS A 58 -22.43 6.24 4.31
C LYS A 58 -21.82 5.16 5.20
N GLY A 59 -22.59 4.70 6.18
CA GLY A 59 -22.09 3.85 7.26
C GLY A 59 -21.00 4.56 8.07
N ARG A 60 -19.81 3.94 8.16
CA ARG A 60 -18.63 4.53 8.84
C ARG A 60 -17.74 5.36 7.90
N LYS A 61 -18.06 5.44 6.61
CA LYS A 61 -17.23 6.12 5.60
C LYS A 61 -17.76 7.53 5.33
N ARG A 62 -16.83 8.48 5.18
CA ARG A 62 -17.10 9.88 4.82
C ARG A 62 -16.88 10.06 3.32
N PHE A 63 -17.87 10.60 2.62
CA PHE A 63 -17.83 10.89 1.19
C PHE A 63 -17.85 12.41 1.01
N SER A 64 -16.84 12.95 0.33
CA SER A 64 -16.84 14.38 -0.01
C SER A 64 -17.51 14.61 -1.36
N HIS A 65 -18.44 15.55 -1.40
CA HIS A 65 -19.13 15.98 -2.61
C HIS A 65 -18.58 17.31 -3.18
N GLY A 66 -17.50 17.84 -2.59
CA GLY A 66 -16.87 19.07 -3.04
C GLY A 66 -16.81 20.15 -1.95
N ILE A 67 -16.38 21.34 -2.37
CA ILE A 67 -16.16 22.49 -1.51
C ILE A 67 -16.91 23.69 -2.08
N TRP A 68 -17.83 24.26 -1.32
CA TRP A 68 -18.43 25.55 -1.65
C TRP A 68 -17.47 26.67 -1.24
N ALA A 69 -17.18 27.58 -2.16
CA ALA A 69 -16.37 28.77 -1.95
C ALA A 69 -16.76 29.87 -2.96
N PRO A 70 -16.32 31.14 -2.77
CA PRO A 70 -16.58 32.19 -3.74
C PRO A 70 -16.13 31.80 -5.15
N THR A 71 -17.00 32.05 -6.13
CA THR A 71 -16.79 31.64 -7.54
C THR A 71 -15.55 32.29 -8.13
N ASP A 72 -15.38 33.59 -7.88
CA ASP A 72 -14.23 34.35 -8.39
C ASP A 72 -12.91 33.82 -7.82
N ARG A 73 -12.91 33.39 -6.54
CA ARG A 73 -11.75 32.77 -5.89
C ARG A 73 -11.41 31.42 -6.52
N ILE A 74 -12.41 30.56 -6.73
CA ILE A 74 -12.20 29.27 -7.41
C ILE A 74 -11.62 29.49 -8.80
N ALA A 75 -12.16 30.47 -9.55
CA ALA A 75 -11.70 30.80 -10.89
C ALA A 75 -10.26 31.34 -10.90
N ALA A 76 -9.93 32.30 -10.03
CA ALA A 76 -8.60 32.87 -9.91
C ALA A 76 -7.54 31.82 -9.55
N LEU A 77 -7.77 31.03 -8.49
CA LEU A 77 -6.84 29.98 -8.06
C LEU A 77 -6.68 28.87 -9.11
N ARG A 78 -7.73 28.60 -9.91
CA ARG A 78 -7.64 27.67 -11.04
C ARG A 78 -6.75 28.24 -12.14
N ALA A 79 -6.95 29.50 -12.54
CA ALA A 79 -6.15 30.15 -13.58
C ALA A 79 -4.66 30.23 -13.19
N GLU A 80 -4.36 30.55 -11.93
CA GLU A 80 -3.00 30.52 -11.39
C GLU A 80 -2.39 29.11 -11.48
N LEU A 81 -3.15 28.08 -11.10
CA LEU A 81 -2.68 26.70 -11.13
C LEU A 81 -2.44 26.19 -12.56
N GLU A 82 -3.29 26.57 -13.50
CA GLU A 82 -3.09 26.24 -14.92
C GLU A 82 -1.85 26.95 -15.50
N THR A 83 -1.59 28.19 -15.09
CA THR A 83 -0.35 28.90 -15.46
C THR A 83 0.89 28.19 -14.90
N GLU A 84 0.85 27.76 -13.63
CA GLU A 84 1.94 26.97 -13.04
C GLU A 84 2.14 25.63 -13.77
N ARG A 85 1.05 24.94 -14.14
CA ARG A 85 1.10 23.66 -14.85
C ARG A 85 1.63 23.79 -16.28
N ALA A 86 1.37 24.91 -16.94
CA ALA A 86 1.84 25.21 -18.28
C ALA A 86 3.36 25.46 -18.31
N ASP A 87 3.98 25.84 -17.19
CA ASP A 87 5.43 26.02 -17.10
C ASP A 87 6.16 24.66 -17.28
N PRO A 88 7.02 24.52 -18.30
CA PRO A 88 7.84 23.32 -18.48
C PRO A 88 8.71 22.97 -17.26
N ALA A 89 9.10 23.95 -16.44
CA ALA A 89 9.83 23.73 -15.20
C ALA A 89 9.00 22.91 -14.19
N TYR A 90 7.68 23.09 -14.16
CA TYR A 90 6.78 22.31 -13.33
C TYR A 90 6.82 20.82 -13.72
N ALA A 91 6.69 20.52 -15.01
CA ALA A 91 6.77 19.14 -15.51
C ALA A 91 8.14 18.49 -15.24
N ARG A 92 9.23 19.23 -15.44
CA ARG A 92 10.59 18.78 -15.10
C ARG A 92 10.72 18.44 -13.61
N ARG A 93 10.22 19.31 -12.72
CA ARG A 93 10.22 19.10 -11.27
C ARG A 93 9.43 17.85 -10.86
N LEU A 94 8.26 17.63 -11.47
CA LEU A 94 7.46 16.43 -11.22
C LEU A 94 8.16 15.14 -11.69
N ASN A 95 8.77 15.15 -12.88
CA ASN A 95 9.53 14.02 -13.41
C ASN A 95 10.74 13.69 -12.52
N ALA A 96 11.54 14.69 -12.15
CA ALA A 96 12.65 14.50 -11.22
C ALA A 96 12.18 13.96 -9.86
N GLY A 97 11.02 14.43 -9.35
CA GLY A 97 10.40 13.90 -8.15
C GLY A 97 9.89 12.46 -8.28
N ARG A 98 9.40 12.05 -9.46
CA ARG A 98 9.03 10.65 -9.75
C ARG A 98 10.26 9.75 -9.79
N GLN A 99 11.30 10.18 -10.52
CA GLN A 99 12.56 9.43 -10.64
C GLN A 99 13.21 9.22 -9.27
N ARG A 100 13.34 10.28 -8.45
CA ARG A 100 13.87 10.15 -7.08
C ARG A 100 13.09 9.17 -6.22
N ARG A 101 11.76 9.16 -6.32
CA ARG A 101 10.92 8.21 -5.58
C ARG A 101 11.06 6.78 -6.08
N ALA A 102 11.20 6.59 -7.40
CA ALA A 102 11.44 5.28 -7.97
C ALA A 102 12.79 4.69 -7.52
N VAL A 103 13.83 5.53 -7.47
CA VAL A 103 15.15 5.14 -6.91
C VAL A 103 15.01 4.77 -5.43
N ALA A 104 14.43 5.65 -4.61
CA ALA A 104 14.23 5.36 -3.19
C ALA A 104 13.34 4.13 -2.93
N GLU A 105 12.40 3.84 -3.84
CA GLU A 105 11.60 2.62 -3.79
C GLU A 105 12.42 1.38 -4.10
N ALA A 106 13.27 1.41 -5.12
CA ALA A 106 14.20 0.31 -5.43
C ALA A 106 15.17 0.06 -4.27
N ASP A 107 15.81 1.12 -3.75
CA ASP A 107 16.73 1.03 -2.62
C ASP A 107 16.04 0.39 -1.39
N TYR A 108 14.84 0.86 -1.08
CA TYR A 108 14.05 0.32 0.02
C TYR A 108 13.67 -1.16 -0.18
N VAL A 109 13.34 -1.58 -1.41
CA VAL A 109 13.04 -2.99 -1.72
C VAL A 109 14.26 -3.86 -1.45
N GLU A 110 15.44 -3.41 -1.86
CA GLU A 110 16.70 -4.12 -1.61
C GLU A 110 17.04 -4.18 -0.11
N ASP A 111 16.94 -3.06 0.61
CA ASP A 111 17.15 -3.01 2.06
C ASP A 111 16.19 -3.93 2.81
N PHE A 112 14.92 -3.93 2.39
CA PHE A 112 13.89 -4.79 2.99
C PHE A 112 14.16 -6.27 2.72
N ARG A 113 14.52 -6.61 1.48
CA ARG A 113 14.92 -7.96 1.10
C ARG A 113 16.15 -8.42 1.90
N ALA A 114 17.15 -7.57 2.08
CA ALA A 114 18.32 -7.85 2.89
C ALA A 114 17.95 -8.10 4.36
N ALA A 115 17.07 -7.27 4.94
CA ALA A 115 16.55 -7.48 6.29
C ALA A 115 15.80 -8.81 6.43
N VAL A 116 15.03 -9.22 5.41
CA VAL A 116 14.38 -10.54 5.38
C VAL A 116 15.42 -11.67 5.35
N LEU A 117 16.46 -11.57 4.52
CA LEU A 117 17.54 -12.56 4.49
C LEU A 117 18.24 -12.70 5.85
N THR A 118 18.58 -11.57 6.46
CA THR A 118 19.16 -11.52 7.81
C THR A 118 18.24 -12.16 8.84
N PHE A 119 16.93 -11.87 8.79
CA PHE A 119 15.95 -12.50 9.68
C PHE A 119 15.84 -14.01 9.44
N LEU A 120 15.82 -14.47 8.18
CA LEU A 120 15.72 -15.90 7.87
C LEU A 120 16.90 -16.66 8.48
N ALA A 121 18.13 -16.15 8.35
CA ALA A 121 19.35 -16.70 8.94
C ALA A 121 19.53 -18.21 8.66
N PHE A 122 19.18 -18.64 7.44
CA PHE A 122 19.24 -20.05 7.07
C PHE A 122 20.68 -20.56 7.04
N HIS A 123 20.85 -21.84 7.37
CA HIS A 123 22.12 -22.53 7.20
C HIS A 123 22.58 -22.44 5.73
N PRO A 124 23.89 -22.34 5.43
CA PRO A 124 24.41 -22.17 4.05
C PRO A 124 23.89 -23.18 3.01
N ARG A 125 23.52 -24.38 3.47
CA ARG A 125 22.88 -25.40 2.61
C ARG A 125 21.55 -24.96 1.98
N TYR A 126 20.87 -23.97 2.55
CA TYR A 126 19.57 -23.45 2.12
C TYR A 126 19.66 -22.01 1.61
N THR A 127 20.85 -21.55 1.20
CA THR A 127 21.02 -20.17 0.70
C THR A 127 20.10 -19.87 -0.49
N THR A 128 19.96 -20.80 -1.43
CA THR A 128 19.06 -20.65 -2.58
C THR A 128 17.60 -20.52 -2.15
N ASP A 129 17.17 -21.31 -1.16
CA ASP A 129 15.81 -21.25 -0.63
C ASP A 129 15.56 -19.95 0.13
N ALA A 130 16.55 -19.47 0.88
CA ALA A 130 16.47 -18.19 1.58
C ALA A 130 16.35 -17.00 0.61
N GLN A 131 17.13 -17.00 -0.48
CA GLN A 131 17.07 -16.00 -1.53
C GLN A 131 15.70 -15.98 -2.20
N LEU A 132 15.21 -17.13 -2.65
CA LEU A 132 13.89 -17.24 -3.25
C LEU A 132 12.78 -16.77 -2.29
N LEU A 133 12.84 -17.19 -1.03
CA LEU A 133 11.85 -16.78 -0.03
C LEU A 133 11.89 -15.26 0.22
N ALA A 134 13.08 -14.68 0.31
CA ALA A 134 13.24 -13.23 0.48
C ALA A 134 12.69 -12.44 -0.71
N ASP A 135 12.93 -12.91 -1.94
CA ASP A 135 12.38 -12.31 -3.17
C ASP A 135 10.84 -12.32 -3.14
N LEU A 136 10.25 -13.47 -2.81
CA LEU A 136 8.79 -13.64 -2.73
C LEU A 136 8.16 -12.75 -1.65
N ILE A 137 8.81 -12.65 -0.48
CA ILE A 137 8.33 -11.80 0.61
C ILE A 137 8.43 -10.32 0.22
N ALA A 138 9.56 -9.89 -0.34
CA ALA A 138 9.75 -8.50 -0.77
C ALA A 138 8.72 -8.11 -1.83
N ALA A 139 8.55 -8.93 -2.88
CA ALA A 139 7.57 -8.68 -3.95
C ALA A 139 6.12 -8.58 -3.45
N GLN A 140 5.76 -9.36 -2.42
CA GLN A 140 4.42 -9.28 -1.83
C GLN A 140 4.26 -8.11 -0.86
N ALA A 141 5.31 -7.72 -0.14
CA ALA A 141 5.21 -6.83 1.01
C ALA A 141 5.49 -5.35 0.69
N THR A 142 6.34 -5.05 -0.28
CA THR A 142 6.80 -3.69 -0.59
C THR A 142 5.88 -2.84 -1.48
N PRO A 143 4.94 -3.37 -2.30
CA PRO A 143 4.09 -2.53 -3.15
C PRO A 143 3.21 -1.54 -2.38
N VAL A 144 3.07 -0.32 -2.93
CA VAL A 144 2.22 0.72 -2.35
C VAL A 144 0.74 0.30 -2.39
N GLY A 145 0.06 0.42 -1.24
CA GLY A 145 -1.36 0.08 -1.13
C GLY A 145 -1.65 -1.41 -0.87
N GLY A 146 -0.63 -2.26 -0.70
CA GLY A 146 -0.78 -3.70 -0.48
C GLY A 146 -1.34 -4.12 0.88
N GLY A 147 -1.69 -3.18 1.77
CA GLY A 147 -2.24 -3.48 3.10
C GLY A 147 -1.23 -4.10 4.09
N THR A 148 0.07 -3.95 3.81
CA THR A 148 1.16 -4.49 4.64
C THR A 148 1.76 -3.41 5.54
N VAL A 149 2.49 -3.84 6.57
CA VAL A 149 3.23 -2.93 7.46
C VAL A 149 4.61 -2.57 6.95
N ALA A 150 5.05 -3.16 5.82
CA ALA A 150 6.44 -3.08 5.36
C ALA A 150 6.96 -1.64 5.24
N ARG A 151 6.14 -0.70 4.75
CA ARG A 151 6.55 0.69 4.52
C ARG A 151 6.25 1.65 5.69
N THR A 152 5.92 1.11 6.87
CA THR A 152 5.55 1.95 8.03
C THR A 152 6.79 2.55 8.68
N GLU A 153 6.88 3.88 8.70
CA GLU A 153 8.02 4.62 9.31
C GLU A 153 8.19 4.37 10.82
N ARG A 154 7.12 4.00 11.53
CA ARG A 154 7.12 3.83 12.99
C ARG A 154 7.79 2.55 13.49
N ILE A 155 8.02 1.58 12.63
CA ILE A 155 8.52 0.24 13.00
C ILE A 155 9.87 0.07 12.32
N PRO A 156 10.93 -0.40 13.01
CA PRO A 156 12.22 -0.72 12.39
C PRO A 156 12.10 -1.69 11.20
N ILE A 157 13.04 -1.65 10.26
CA ILE A 157 12.95 -2.48 9.04
C ILE A 157 13.01 -3.97 9.34
N GLU A 158 13.75 -4.34 10.37
CA GLU A 158 13.95 -5.69 10.86
C GLU A 158 12.63 -6.27 11.40
N ASP A 159 11.93 -5.53 12.25
CA ASP A 159 10.62 -5.91 12.79
C ASP A 159 9.57 -6.06 11.68
N ARG A 160 9.65 -5.22 10.64
CA ARG A 160 8.77 -5.30 9.47
C ARG A 160 9.10 -6.52 8.60
N ALA A 161 10.38 -6.82 8.43
CA ALA A 161 10.85 -8.00 7.70
C ALA A 161 10.41 -9.29 8.39
N GLU A 162 10.54 -9.37 9.72
CA GLU A 162 9.99 -10.46 10.53
C GLU A 162 8.48 -10.58 10.36
N ALA A 163 7.74 -9.48 10.57
CA ALA A 163 6.28 -9.49 10.47
C ALA A 163 5.80 -9.93 9.07
N ALA A 164 6.47 -9.47 8.01
CA ALA A 164 6.18 -9.87 6.65
C ALA A 164 6.52 -11.34 6.39
N THR A 165 7.64 -11.84 6.91
CA THR A 165 8.04 -13.25 6.82
C THR A 165 7.00 -14.15 7.49
N ILE A 166 6.62 -13.83 8.72
CA ILE A 166 5.62 -14.60 9.47
C ILE A 166 4.24 -14.52 8.80
N ALA A 167 3.87 -13.35 8.25
CA ALA A 167 2.65 -13.23 7.47
C ALA A 167 2.67 -14.10 6.21
N TRP A 168 3.75 -14.06 5.43
CA TRP A 168 3.93 -14.85 4.23
C TRP A 168 3.83 -16.35 4.54
N LEU A 169 4.58 -16.82 5.54
CA LEU A 169 4.53 -18.22 5.98
C LEU A 169 3.12 -18.61 6.38
N ARG A 170 2.44 -17.80 7.18
CA ARG A 170 1.05 -18.07 7.58
C ARG A 170 0.13 -18.26 6.38
N HIS A 171 0.25 -17.45 5.33
CA HIS A 171 -0.58 -17.56 4.14
C HIS A 171 -0.20 -18.74 3.24
N GLN A 172 1.08 -19.11 3.18
CA GLN A 172 1.57 -20.10 2.22
C GLN A 172 1.70 -21.52 2.78
N THR A 173 1.96 -21.66 4.08
CA THR A 173 2.26 -22.96 4.72
C THR A 173 1.11 -23.47 5.59
N THR A 174 0.01 -22.71 5.69
CA THR A 174 -1.14 -23.05 6.54
C THR A 174 -2.46 -22.78 5.82
N GLY A 175 -3.57 -23.37 6.29
CA GLY A 175 -4.92 -23.08 5.78
C GLY A 175 -5.52 -21.77 6.31
N TYR A 176 -4.70 -20.77 6.67
CA TYR A 176 -5.14 -19.57 7.38
C TYR A 176 -6.26 -18.80 6.65
N ASP A 177 -6.18 -18.68 5.33
CA ASP A 177 -7.17 -17.92 4.54
C ASP A 177 -8.56 -18.58 4.53
N GLN A 178 -8.62 -19.89 4.72
CA GLN A 178 -9.87 -20.66 4.75
C GLN A 178 -10.32 -21.00 6.18
N MET A 179 -9.51 -20.66 7.19
CA MET A 179 -9.78 -20.97 8.58
C MET A 179 -10.97 -20.14 9.12
N ARG A 180 -11.98 -20.84 9.64
CA ARG A 180 -13.10 -20.20 10.34
C ARG A 180 -12.69 -19.82 11.75
N ILE A 181 -12.38 -18.54 11.97
CA ILE A 181 -12.07 -17.98 13.28
C ILE A 181 -13.35 -17.35 13.88
N PRO A 182 -13.83 -17.79 15.05
CA PRO A 182 -15.00 -17.19 15.71
C PRO A 182 -14.83 -15.69 15.95
N LEU A 183 -15.93 -14.92 15.81
CA LEU A 183 -15.98 -13.47 16.00
C LEU A 183 -16.01 -13.05 17.48
N VAL A 184 -15.17 -13.68 18.29
CA VAL A 184 -15.01 -13.36 19.72
C VAL A 184 -13.79 -12.44 19.88
N LYS A 185 -13.93 -11.42 20.74
CA LYS A 185 -12.88 -10.44 21.02
C LYS A 185 -11.57 -11.15 21.37
N GLY A 186 -10.48 -10.81 20.69
CA GLY A 186 -9.15 -11.38 20.94
C GLY A 186 -8.81 -12.67 20.18
N ARG A 187 -9.80 -13.49 19.78
CA ARG A 187 -9.54 -14.83 19.18
C ARG A 187 -8.67 -14.80 17.94
N ARG A 188 -8.90 -13.85 17.03
CA ARG A 188 -8.06 -13.70 15.83
C ARG A 188 -6.60 -13.38 16.17
N ARG A 189 -6.36 -12.62 17.25
CA ARG A 189 -5.00 -12.29 17.69
C ARG A 189 -4.32 -13.51 18.29
N GLU A 190 -5.03 -14.31 19.07
CA GLU A 190 -4.52 -15.57 19.64
C GLU A 190 -4.14 -16.56 18.53
N VAL A 191 -5.02 -16.78 17.56
CA VAL A 191 -4.74 -17.66 16.40
C VAL A 191 -3.52 -17.16 15.65
N ARG A 192 -3.40 -15.85 15.39
CA ARG A 192 -2.21 -15.28 14.73
C ARG A 192 -0.92 -15.49 15.53
N ARG A 193 -0.97 -15.41 16.87
CA ARG A 193 0.19 -15.69 17.72
C ARG A 193 0.62 -17.16 17.64
N LEU A 194 -0.34 -18.08 17.68
CA LEU A 194 -0.06 -19.52 17.54
C LEU A 194 0.58 -19.83 16.17
N LEU A 195 0.03 -19.28 15.09
CA LEU A 195 0.58 -19.48 13.74
C LEU A 195 1.97 -18.83 13.58
N ALA A 196 2.23 -17.72 14.27
CA ALA A 196 3.56 -17.13 14.32
C ALA A 196 4.56 -18.06 15.01
N GLN A 197 4.21 -18.65 16.15
CA GLN A 197 5.06 -19.63 16.85
C GLN A 197 5.42 -20.82 15.96
N ARG A 198 4.43 -21.42 15.29
CA ARG A 198 4.66 -22.50 14.31
C ARG A 198 5.58 -22.09 13.16
N SER A 199 5.46 -20.84 12.71
CA SER A 199 6.33 -20.29 11.66
C SER A 199 7.78 -20.19 12.14
N HIS A 200 8.03 -19.76 13.38
CA HIS A 200 9.38 -19.75 13.96
C HIS A 200 9.97 -21.15 14.14
N GLU A 201 9.15 -22.12 14.57
CA GLU A 201 9.56 -23.52 14.68
C GLU A 201 9.98 -24.09 13.33
N LEU A 202 9.18 -23.83 12.29
CA LEU A 202 9.50 -24.20 10.91
C LEU A 202 10.85 -23.59 10.46
N LEU A 203 11.05 -22.29 10.64
CA LEU A 203 12.30 -21.61 10.28
C LEU A 203 13.52 -22.16 11.06
N ARG A 204 13.34 -22.60 12.31
CA ARG A 204 14.43 -23.13 13.14
C ARG A 204 15.10 -24.36 12.49
N HIS A 205 14.36 -25.22 11.80
CA HIS A 205 14.95 -26.37 11.11
C HIS A 205 15.91 -25.94 9.99
N TYR A 206 15.54 -24.92 9.21
CA TYR A 206 16.36 -24.35 8.16
C TYR A 206 17.59 -23.63 8.71
N ARG A 207 17.44 -22.89 9.82
CA ARG A 207 18.55 -22.24 10.53
C ARG A 207 19.59 -23.24 11.04
N LYS A 208 19.16 -24.43 11.46
CA LYS A 208 20.05 -25.52 11.92
C LYS A 208 20.63 -26.37 10.79
N GLY A 209 20.22 -26.17 9.54
CA GLY A 209 20.66 -27.01 8.43
C GLY A 209 20.13 -28.44 8.48
N GLN A 210 19.07 -28.71 9.25
CA GLN A 210 18.47 -30.03 9.31
C GLN A 210 17.70 -30.29 8.01
N PRO A 211 17.82 -31.47 7.38
CA PRO A 211 17.02 -31.82 6.22
C PRO A 211 15.53 -31.84 6.63
N PRO A 212 14.67 -30.97 6.07
CA PRO A 212 13.25 -31.17 6.21
C PRO A 212 12.88 -32.45 5.47
N GLU A 213 11.96 -33.26 6.02
CA GLU A 213 11.39 -34.36 5.25
C GLU A 213 10.67 -33.78 4.01
N PRO A 214 11.21 -33.96 2.78
CA PRO A 214 10.79 -33.17 1.63
C PRO A 214 9.32 -33.40 1.25
N ALA A 215 8.81 -34.62 1.47
CA ALA A 215 7.43 -35.00 1.15
C ALA A 215 6.38 -34.31 2.03
N HIS A 216 6.76 -33.77 3.19
CA HIS A 216 5.81 -33.23 4.16
C HIS A 216 6.16 -31.81 4.64
N CYS A 217 7.20 -31.18 4.09
CA CYS A 217 7.58 -29.84 4.50
C CYS A 217 6.74 -28.78 3.76
N PRO A 218 5.86 -28.05 4.46
CA PRO A 218 4.95 -27.10 3.80
C PRO A 218 5.70 -25.90 3.19
N LEU A 219 6.87 -25.54 3.73
CA LEU A 219 7.71 -24.48 3.12
C LEU A 219 8.36 -24.95 1.82
N GLN A 220 8.89 -26.17 1.75
CA GLN A 220 9.42 -26.70 0.49
C GLN A 220 8.33 -26.79 -0.57
N ALA A 221 7.15 -27.28 -0.22
CA ALA A 221 6.01 -27.31 -1.14
C ALA A 221 5.63 -25.90 -1.66
N ALA A 222 5.64 -24.90 -0.79
CA ALA A 222 5.39 -23.51 -1.19
C ALA A 222 6.49 -22.96 -2.12
N LEU A 223 7.76 -23.21 -1.82
CA LEU A 223 8.89 -22.76 -2.64
C LEU A 223 8.92 -23.44 -4.01
N LEU A 224 8.62 -24.75 -4.07
CA LEU A 224 8.52 -25.49 -5.34
C LEU A 224 7.41 -24.94 -6.24
N ARG A 225 6.25 -24.61 -5.67
CA ARG A 225 5.15 -23.96 -6.42
C ARG A 225 5.51 -22.57 -6.93
N ALA A 226 6.38 -21.86 -6.22
CA ALA A 226 6.78 -20.49 -6.54
C ALA A 226 8.03 -20.43 -7.44
N ARG A 227 8.73 -21.54 -7.65
CA ARG A 227 9.95 -21.57 -8.47
C ARG A 227 9.59 -21.36 -9.94
N PRO A 228 10.23 -20.41 -10.64
CA PRO A 228 10.04 -20.29 -12.08
C PRO A 228 10.50 -21.58 -12.79
N PRO A 229 9.87 -21.97 -13.90
CA PRO A 229 10.31 -23.12 -14.67
C PRO A 229 11.77 -22.92 -15.12
N SER A 230 12.57 -23.99 -15.03
CA SER A 230 13.96 -23.95 -15.49
C SER A 230 14.01 -23.57 -16.97
N PRO A 231 14.94 -22.70 -17.41
CA PRO A 231 15.13 -22.49 -18.84
C PRO A 231 15.51 -23.81 -19.49
N THR A 232 14.77 -24.20 -20.54
CA THR A 232 15.08 -25.39 -21.34
C THR A 232 16.50 -25.26 -21.88
N PRO A 233 17.39 -26.25 -21.69
CA PRO A 233 18.74 -26.17 -22.25
C PRO A 233 18.63 -26.04 -23.77
N ALA A 234 19.27 -25.00 -24.32
CA ALA A 234 19.36 -24.80 -25.76
C ALA A 234 19.98 -26.05 -26.41
N PRO A 235 19.47 -26.50 -27.57
CA PRO A 235 20.03 -27.66 -28.25
C PRO A 235 21.51 -27.41 -28.54
N VAL A 236 22.37 -28.30 -28.07
CA VAL A 236 23.80 -28.29 -28.35
C VAL A 236 23.95 -28.45 -29.88
N PRO A 237 24.61 -27.53 -30.61
CA PRO A 237 24.81 -27.69 -32.03
C PRO A 237 25.62 -28.96 -32.28
N ALA A 238 25.08 -29.86 -33.10
CA ALA A 238 25.75 -31.07 -33.54
C ALA A 238 27.08 -30.68 -34.19
N GLN A 239 28.19 -31.15 -33.61
CA GLN A 239 29.51 -31.01 -34.22
C GLN A 239 29.47 -31.74 -35.55
N GLY A 240 29.56 -30.98 -36.65
CA GLY A 240 29.58 -31.51 -38.00
C GLY A 240 30.79 -32.42 -38.18
N VAL A 241 30.53 -33.66 -38.55
CA VAL A 241 31.53 -34.60 -39.05
C VAL A 241 31.98 -34.06 -40.41
N LEU A 242 33.22 -33.57 -40.45
CA LEU A 242 33.95 -33.29 -41.70
C LEU A 242 34.26 -34.63 -42.38
N LEU A 243 33.75 -34.79 -43.60
CA LEU A 243 34.24 -35.75 -44.61
C LEU A 243 34.80 -34.95 -45.78
#